data_AF-A0A7C7RBU2-F1
#
_entry.id   AF-A0A7C7RBU2-F1
#
_cell.length_a   1.000
_cell.length_b   1.000
_cell.length_c   1.000
_cell.angle_alpha   90.00
_cell.angle_beta   90.00
_cell.angle_gamma   90.00
#
_symmetry.space_group_name_H-M   'P 1'
#
loop_
_entity.id
_entity.type
_entity.pdbx_description
1 polymer ?
#
loop_
_entity_poly.entity_id
_entity_poly.type
_entity_poly.pdbx_seq_one_letter_code
_entity_poly.pdbx_strand_id
1 'polypeptide(L)'
;MKVPCEILMDYYMREVGAYDHPMKFLRPVFEKRGFLSALELRQKPQGRKVRVAGLLVMIHTPPTRSGRRVMFVTLEDETGLIDLAVFENVQRYWAREILSGGLLSFEGILQKEGKGGRSVSIVARRLVRNLSGPLECFMK
;
A
#
# COMPACT_ATOMS: atom_id res chain seq x y z
N MET A 1 -10.54 -8.03 -12.31
CA MET A 1 -10.78 -7.27 -11.06
C MET A 1 -10.98 -5.83 -11.49
N LYS A 2 -12.18 -5.26 -11.28
CA LYS A 2 -12.58 -4.00 -11.91
C LYS A 2 -13.42 -3.16 -10.91
N VAL A 3 -13.12 -1.87 -10.76
CA VAL A 3 -13.83 -0.86 -9.95
C VAL A 3 -14.69 0.00 -10.88
N PRO A 4 -15.94 0.35 -10.51
CA PRO A 4 -16.76 1.27 -11.30
C PRO A 4 -16.13 2.66 -11.44
N CYS A 5 -16.23 3.28 -12.62
CA CYS A 5 -15.65 4.60 -12.92
C CYS A 5 -16.18 5.71 -12.01
N GLU A 6 -17.46 5.66 -11.63
CA GLU A 6 -18.13 6.63 -10.76
C GLU A 6 -17.43 6.76 -9.41
N ILE A 7 -17.03 5.62 -8.84
CA ILE A 7 -16.38 5.51 -7.54
C ILE A 7 -14.96 6.04 -7.58
N LEU A 8 -14.26 5.77 -8.69
CA LEU A 8 -12.92 6.31 -8.89
C LEU A 8 -12.95 7.82 -9.11
N MET A 9 -13.93 8.32 -9.85
CA MET A 9 -14.11 9.74 -10.09
C MET A 9 -14.43 10.48 -8.78
N ASP A 10 -15.34 9.95 -7.95
CA ASP A 10 -15.62 10.47 -6.61
C ASP A 10 -14.35 10.52 -5.74
N TYR A 11 -13.60 9.41 -5.71
CA TYR A 11 -12.33 9.32 -4.97
C TYR A 11 -11.30 10.37 -5.44
N TYR A 12 -11.15 10.58 -6.75
CA TYR A 12 -10.22 11.58 -7.30
C TYR A 12 -10.68 13.02 -7.04
N MET A 13 -11.99 13.28 -7.12
CA MET A 13 -12.56 14.61 -6.89
C MET A 13 -12.55 14.98 -5.40
N ARG A 14 -12.38 13.99 -4.50
CA ARG A 14 -12.48 14.15 -3.04
C ARG A 14 -13.76 14.87 -2.61
N GLU A 15 -14.79 14.82 -3.45
CA GLU A 15 -16.12 15.25 -3.06
C GLU A 15 -16.61 14.28 -1.99
N VAL A 16 -17.35 14.82 -1.03
CA VAL A 16 -17.55 14.20 0.27
C VAL A 16 -18.41 12.94 0.16
N GLY A 17 -17.77 11.80 0.00
CA GLY A 17 -18.23 10.46 0.42
C GLY A 17 -19.51 9.95 -0.22
N ALA A 18 -19.79 10.27 -1.49
CA ALA A 18 -20.94 9.69 -2.17
C ALA A 18 -20.76 8.17 -2.37
N TYR A 19 -19.51 7.70 -2.49
CA TYR A 19 -19.19 6.30 -2.70
C TYR A 19 -18.12 5.75 -1.74
N ASP A 20 -18.10 4.42 -1.60
CA ASP A 20 -17.12 3.70 -0.77
C ASP A 20 -15.70 3.77 -1.36
N HIS A 21 -14.69 3.63 -0.50
CA HIS A 21 -13.28 3.60 -0.93
C HIS A 21 -13.02 2.52 -2.01
N PRO A 22 -12.29 2.81 -3.10
CA PRO A 22 -12.10 1.85 -4.20
C PRO A 22 -11.55 0.48 -3.78
N MET A 23 -10.66 0.45 -2.77
CA MET A 23 -10.13 -0.81 -2.23
C MET A 23 -11.20 -1.72 -1.64
N LYS A 24 -12.35 -1.21 -1.18
CA LYS A 24 -13.46 -2.03 -0.67
C LYS A 24 -14.02 -2.97 -1.75
N PHE A 25 -14.10 -2.50 -3.01
CA PHE A 25 -14.53 -3.33 -4.15
C PHE A 25 -13.49 -4.39 -4.52
N LEU A 26 -12.23 -4.10 -4.23
CA LEU A 26 -11.10 -5.00 -4.50
C LEU A 26 -10.85 -5.97 -3.34
N ARG A 27 -11.37 -5.67 -2.14
CA ARG A 27 -11.12 -6.40 -0.90
C ARG A 27 -11.36 -7.90 -1.03
N PRO A 28 -12.47 -8.40 -1.61
CA PRO A 28 -12.68 -9.84 -1.73
C PRO A 28 -11.61 -10.57 -2.55
N VAL A 29 -10.97 -9.89 -3.52
CA VAL A 29 -9.90 -10.46 -4.33
C VAL A 29 -8.59 -10.50 -3.54
N PHE A 30 -8.31 -9.45 -2.79
CA PHE A 30 -7.12 -9.31 -1.96
C PHE A 30 -7.13 -10.27 -0.76
N GLU A 31 -8.25 -10.38 -0.04
CA GLU A 31 -8.43 -11.31 1.07
C GLU A 31 -8.22 -12.77 0.65
N LYS A 32 -8.82 -13.18 -0.48
CA LYS A 32 -8.61 -14.53 -1.05
C LYS A 32 -7.15 -14.85 -1.35
N ARG A 33 -6.30 -13.82 -1.50
CA ARG A 33 -4.86 -13.94 -1.75
C ARG A 33 -4.01 -13.66 -0.51
N GLY A 34 -4.62 -13.52 0.66
CA GLY A 34 -3.95 -13.31 1.95
C GLY A 34 -3.41 -11.89 2.17
N PHE A 35 -3.98 -10.89 1.50
CA PHE A 35 -3.66 -9.49 1.74
C PHE A 35 -4.48 -8.93 2.90
N LEU A 36 -3.78 -8.32 3.84
CA LEU A 36 -4.37 -7.76 5.05
C LEU A 36 -4.79 -6.30 4.81
N SER A 37 -5.84 -5.88 5.51
CA SER A 37 -6.22 -4.46 5.60
C SER A 37 -5.33 -3.69 6.57
N ALA A 38 -5.33 -2.36 6.48
CA ALA A 38 -4.64 -1.48 7.42
C ALA A 38 -5.03 -1.79 8.88
N LEU A 39 -6.31 -2.03 9.13
CA LEU A 39 -6.83 -2.40 10.45
C LEU A 39 -6.31 -3.77 10.93
N GLU A 40 -6.30 -4.77 10.05
CA GLU A 40 -5.81 -6.11 10.41
C GLU A 40 -4.31 -6.12 10.73
N LEU A 41 -3.50 -5.30 10.03
CA LEU A 41 -2.07 -5.16 10.32
C LEU A 41 -1.82 -4.71 11.76
N ARG A 42 -2.65 -3.80 12.29
CA ARG A 42 -2.56 -3.33 13.67
C ARG A 42 -2.79 -4.46 14.68
N GLN A 43 -3.50 -5.51 14.31
CA GLN A 43 -3.80 -6.65 15.17
C GLN A 43 -2.75 -7.77 15.07
N LYS A 44 -1.91 -7.81 14.03
CA LYS A 44 -0.89 -8.85 13.87
C LYS A 44 0.35 -8.59 14.75
N PRO A 45 1.04 -9.65 15.22
CA PRO A 45 2.28 -9.49 15.96
C PRO A 45 3.43 -8.99 15.08
N GLN A 46 4.38 -8.28 15.67
CA GLN A 46 5.59 -7.80 15.01
C GLN A 46 6.39 -8.95 14.38
N GLY A 47 7.12 -8.65 13.30
CA GLY A 47 8.01 -9.59 12.62
C GLY A 47 7.31 -10.57 11.68
N ARG A 48 5.97 -10.54 11.58
CA ARG A 48 5.23 -11.41 10.66
C ARG A 48 5.45 -10.99 9.21
N LYS A 49 5.52 -12.00 8.34
CA LYS A 49 5.37 -11.83 6.90
C LYS A 49 3.92 -11.46 6.60
N VAL A 50 3.72 -10.38 5.87
CA VAL A 50 2.40 -9.86 5.52
C VAL A 50 2.36 -9.50 4.03
N ARG A 51 1.16 -9.52 3.46
CA ARG A 51 0.87 -8.95 2.15
C ARG A 51 -0.08 -7.79 2.33
N VAL A 52 0.16 -6.68 1.65
CA VAL A 52 -0.66 -5.48 1.72
C VAL A 52 -0.87 -4.88 0.35
N ALA A 53 -2.00 -4.24 0.16
CA ALA A 53 -2.34 -3.56 -1.07
C ALA A 53 -3.12 -2.30 -0.72
N GLY A 54 -2.92 -1.25 -1.51
CA GLY A 54 -3.63 0.01 -1.32
C GLY A 54 -3.36 0.98 -2.46
N LEU A 55 -4.10 2.08 -2.44
CA LEU A 55 -3.90 3.21 -3.34
C LEU A 55 -2.71 4.04 -2.86
N LEU A 56 -1.86 4.46 -3.78
CA LEU A 56 -0.70 5.28 -3.47
C LEU A 56 -1.16 6.68 -3.03
N VAL A 57 -0.83 7.05 -1.79
CA VAL A 57 -1.09 8.39 -1.26
C VAL A 57 0.11 9.30 -1.49
N MET A 58 1.31 8.84 -1.08
CA MET A 58 2.53 9.63 -1.22
C MET A 58 3.80 8.79 -1.15
N ILE A 59 4.87 9.33 -1.71
CA ILE A 59 6.23 8.78 -1.64
C ILE A 59 7.16 9.88 -1.12
N HIS A 60 7.96 9.56 -0.10
CA HIS A 60 9.00 10.43 0.42
C HIS A 60 10.36 9.73 0.43
N THR A 61 11.41 10.40 -0.05
CA THR A 61 12.77 9.85 -0.12
C THR A 61 13.75 10.80 0.58
N PRO A 62 13.81 10.80 1.92
CA PRO A 62 14.68 11.70 2.65
C PRO A 62 16.16 11.32 2.45
N PRO A 63 17.09 12.30 2.51
CA PRO A 63 18.51 12.01 2.58
C PRO A 63 18.82 11.27 3.89
N THR A 64 19.62 10.20 3.81
CA THR A 64 20.05 9.46 5.00
C THR A 64 21.53 9.71 5.26
N ARG A 65 21.93 9.77 6.54
CA ARG A 65 23.35 9.94 6.93
C ARG A 65 24.25 8.82 6.39
N SER A 66 23.70 7.62 6.19
CA SER A 66 24.43 6.47 5.66
C SER A 66 24.65 6.49 4.15
N GLY A 67 24.02 7.43 3.43
CA GLY A 67 23.95 7.44 1.96
C GLY A 67 23.02 6.38 1.35
N ARG A 68 22.54 5.40 2.14
CA ARG A 68 21.59 4.38 1.66
C ARG A 68 20.23 5.01 1.38
N ARG A 69 19.67 4.74 0.21
CA ARG A 69 18.37 5.25 -0.20
C ARG A 69 17.23 4.46 0.44
N VAL A 70 16.23 5.16 0.94
CA VAL A 70 14.95 4.61 1.42
C VAL A 70 13.81 5.42 0.83
N MET A 71 12.78 4.73 0.32
CA MET A 71 11.49 5.35 0.02
C MET A 71 10.53 4.99 1.15
N PHE A 72 9.93 6.00 1.77
CA PHE A 72 8.74 5.84 2.58
C PHE A 72 7.53 5.98 1.66
N VAL A 73 6.74 4.92 1.55
CA VAL A 73 5.57 4.87 0.68
C VAL A 73 4.35 4.71 1.59
N THR A 74 3.41 5.65 1.51
CA THR A 74 2.13 5.53 2.21
C THR A 74 1.08 5.10 1.21
N LEU A 75 0.46 3.97 1.47
CA LEU A 75 -0.74 3.51 0.78
C LEU A 75 -1.95 3.73 1.66
N GLU A 76 -3.13 3.68 1.07
CA GLU A 76 -4.39 3.64 1.80
C GLU A 76 -5.32 2.54 1.31
N ASP A 77 -6.11 2.03 2.23
CA ASP A 77 -7.26 1.20 1.96
C ASP A 77 -8.49 1.73 2.70
N GLU A 78 -9.62 1.04 2.56
CA GLU A 78 -10.90 1.42 3.15
C GLU A 78 -10.90 1.44 4.70
N THR A 79 -9.82 0.95 5.33
CA THR A 79 -9.65 0.88 6.78
C THR A 79 -8.54 1.81 7.30
N GLY A 80 -7.81 2.48 6.41
CA GLY A 80 -6.83 3.53 6.74
C GLY A 80 -5.49 3.39 6.02
N LEU A 81 -4.47 4.05 6.60
CA LEU A 81 -3.14 4.15 6.01
C LEU A 81 -2.26 2.91 6.29
N ILE A 82 -1.41 2.60 5.32
CA ILE A 82 -0.43 1.53 5.34
C ILE A 82 0.93 2.13 4.96
N ASP A 83 1.84 2.22 5.93
CA ASP A 83 3.18 2.76 5.71
C ASP A 83 4.19 1.67 5.36
N LEU A 84 4.98 1.92 4.33
CA LEU A 84 6.01 1.02 3.81
C LEU A 84 7.37 1.71 3.84
N ALA A 85 8.39 0.98 4.30
CA ALA A 85 9.79 1.32 4.09
C ALA A 85 10.35 0.43 2.98
N VAL A 86 10.69 1.04 1.84
CA VAL A 86 11.26 0.36 0.68
C VAL A 86 12.74 0.72 0.58
N PHE A 87 13.61 -0.24 0.89
CA PHE A 87 15.07 -0.04 0.83
C PHE A 87 15.62 -0.27 -0.58
N GLU A 88 16.84 0.21 -0.80
CA GLU A 88 17.54 0.19 -2.08
C GLU A 88 17.50 -1.18 -2.79
N ASN A 89 17.67 -2.27 -2.05
CA ASN A 89 17.65 -3.62 -2.60
C ASN A 89 16.30 -3.99 -3.25
N VAL A 90 15.19 -3.41 -2.78
CA VAL A 90 13.86 -3.60 -3.38
C VAL A 90 13.64 -2.57 -4.50
N GLN A 91 14.07 -1.32 -4.28
CA GLN A 91 13.97 -0.26 -5.27
C GLN A 91 14.68 -0.62 -6.58
N ARG A 92 15.84 -1.28 -6.54
CA ARG A 92 16.59 -1.71 -7.73
C ARG A 92 15.75 -2.55 -8.71
N TYR A 93 14.76 -3.28 -8.21
CA TYR A 93 13.88 -4.11 -9.05
C TYR A 93 12.54 -3.47 -9.37
N TRP A 94 12.04 -2.57 -8.51
CA TRP A 94 10.64 -2.14 -8.52
C TRP A 94 10.43 -0.62 -8.51
N ALA A 95 11.49 0.19 -8.53
CA ALA A 95 11.36 1.64 -8.42
C ALA A 95 10.45 2.23 -9.51
N ARG A 96 10.50 1.72 -10.74
CA ARG A 96 9.63 2.18 -11.83
C ARG A 96 8.16 1.95 -11.49
N GLU A 97 7.79 0.72 -11.15
CA GLU A 97 6.41 0.36 -10.82
C GLU A 97 5.90 1.09 -9.57
N ILE A 98 6.78 1.36 -8.60
CA ILE A 98 6.43 2.11 -7.38
C ILE A 98 6.13 3.57 -7.71
N LEU A 99 6.99 4.21 -8.52
CA LEU A 99 6.88 5.63 -8.84
C LEU A 99 5.78 5.94 -9.86
N SER A 100 5.37 4.97 -10.69
CA SER A 100 4.30 5.16 -11.68
C SER A 100 2.99 4.45 -11.34
N GLY A 101 2.89 3.78 -10.19
CA GLY A 101 1.72 3.00 -9.82
C GLY A 101 0.69 3.83 -9.04
N GLY A 102 -0.60 3.61 -9.33
CA GLY A 102 -1.71 4.16 -8.56
C GLY A 102 -2.22 3.18 -7.49
N LEU A 103 -2.27 1.89 -7.82
CA LEU A 103 -2.52 0.81 -6.88
C LEU A 103 -1.24 -0.02 -6.75
N LEU A 104 -0.79 -0.23 -5.52
CA LEU A 104 0.43 -0.97 -5.23
C LEU A 104 0.15 -2.12 -4.26
N SER A 105 0.77 -3.26 -4.53
CA SER A 105 0.71 -4.47 -3.72
C SER A 105 2.10 -4.95 -3.33
N PHE A 106 2.31 -5.28 -2.05
CA PHE A 106 3.60 -5.68 -1.50
C PHE A 106 3.53 -6.89 -0.58
N GLU A 107 4.60 -7.67 -0.61
CA GLU A 107 5.00 -8.57 0.45
C GLU A 107 6.09 -7.90 1.30
N GLY A 108 5.99 -8.05 2.62
CA GLY A 108 6.95 -7.44 3.54
C GLY A 108 6.91 -8.02 4.95
N ILE A 109 7.68 -7.41 5.84
CA ILE A 109 7.74 -7.76 7.25
C ILE A 109 7.12 -6.63 8.07
N LEU A 110 6.12 -6.96 8.88
CA LEU A 110 5.48 -6.03 9.79
C LEU A 110 6.45 -5.57 10.87
N GLN A 111 6.64 -4.27 10.99
CA GLN A 111 7.37 -3.61 12.06
C GLN A 111 6.40 -2.83 12.93
N LYS A 112 6.66 -2.88 14.23
CA LYS A 112 5.93 -2.10 15.21
C LYS A 112 6.94 -1.38 16.08
N GLU A 113 6.76 -0.08 16.25
CA GLU A 113 7.65 0.76 17.05
C GLU A 113 6.85 1.57 18.08
N GLY A 114 7.54 1.98 19.15
CA GLY A 114 6.96 2.70 20.28
C GLY A 114 6.20 1.80 21.27
N LYS A 115 5.91 2.35 22.46
CA LYS A 115 5.18 1.64 23.53
C LYS A 115 3.81 1.19 23.03
N GLY A 116 3.57 -0.12 23.03
CA GLY A 116 2.31 -0.72 22.55
C GLY A 116 2.18 -0.81 21.02
N GLY A 117 3.26 -0.56 20.25
CA GLY A 117 3.23 -0.66 18.78
C GLY A 117 2.41 0.43 18.10
N ARG A 118 2.49 1.67 18.60
CA ARG A 118 1.77 2.84 18.09
C ARG A 118 2.09 3.14 16.62
N SER A 119 3.34 2.92 16.22
CA SER A 119 3.76 3.05 14.84
C SER A 119 3.77 1.67 14.20
N VAL A 120 2.99 1.50 13.13
CA VAL A 120 2.91 0.25 12.37
C VAL A 120 3.40 0.53 10.96
N SER A 121 4.45 -0.15 10.54
CA SER A 121 5.00 -0.02 9.19
C SER A 121 5.39 -1.38 8.64
N ILE A 122 5.64 -1.45 7.34
CA ILE A 122 6.07 -2.68 6.68
C ILE A 122 7.39 -2.43 5.99
N VAL A 123 8.39 -3.25 6.33
CA VAL A 123 9.62 -3.31 5.55
C VAL A 123 9.33 -4.13 4.31
N ALA A 124 9.20 -3.44 3.18
CA ALA A 124 8.89 -4.07 1.90
C ALA A 124 9.99 -5.04 1.48
N ARG A 125 9.61 -6.16 0.87
CA ARG A 125 10.52 -7.19 0.35
C ARG A 125 10.33 -7.42 -1.14
N ARG A 126 9.08 -7.39 -1.61
CA ARG A 126 8.76 -7.66 -3.01
C ARG A 126 7.45 -6.99 -3.39
N LEU A 127 7.41 -6.37 -4.57
CA LEU A 127 6.18 -5.89 -5.19
C LEU A 127 5.46 -7.03 -5.92
N VAL A 128 4.14 -7.11 -5.82
CA VAL A 128 3.31 -8.13 -6.46
C VAL A 128 2.78 -7.58 -7.79
N ARG A 129 3.57 -7.72 -8.86
CA ARG A 129 3.37 -7.02 -10.15
C ARG A 129 1.98 -7.19 -10.77
N ASN A 130 1.39 -8.38 -10.74
CA ASN A 130 0.06 -8.64 -11.32
C ASN A 130 -1.11 -8.09 -10.48
N LEU A 131 -0.81 -7.43 -9.37
CA LEU A 131 -1.76 -6.73 -8.50
C LEU A 131 -1.28 -5.30 -8.22
N SER A 132 -0.42 -4.75 -9.07
CA SER A 132 0.06 -3.37 -9.00
C SER A 132 -0.04 -2.74 -10.38
N GLY A 133 -0.30 -1.44 -10.44
CA GLY A 133 -0.34 -0.70 -11.69
C GLY A 133 -1.06 0.64 -11.58
N PRO A 134 -1.19 1.36 -12.69
CA PRO A 134 -2.08 2.51 -12.79
C PRO A 134 -3.50 2.13 -12.36
N LEU A 135 -4.19 3.01 -11.64
CA LEU A 135 -5.51 2.71 -11.09
C LEU A 135 -6.54 2.47 -12.21
N GLU A 136 -6.32 3.11 -13.36
CA GLU A 136 -7.11 3.03 -14.58
C GLU A 136 -7.13 1.61 -15.17
N CYS A 137 -6.06 0.83 -14.97
CA CYS A 137 -6.02 -0.58 -15.37
C CYS A 137 -7.06 -1.44 -14.63
N PHE A 138 -7.60 -0.93 -13.52
CA PHE A 138 -8.64 -1.56 -12.73
C PHE A 138 -10.01 -0.91 -12.94
N MET A 139 -10.18 0.01 -13.89
CA MET A 139 -11.50 0.59 -14.23
C MET A 139 -12.35 -0.35 -15.07
N LYS A 140 -13.65 -0.47 -14.73
CA LYS A 140 -14.62 -1.24 -15.52
C LYS A 140 -15.11 -0.52 -16.75
#